data_AF-A0A955FJ16-F1
#
_entry.id   AF-A0A955FJ16-F1
#
_cell.length_a   1.000
_cell.length_b   1.000
_cell.length_c   1.000
_cell.angle_alpha   90.00
_cell.angle_beta   90.00
_cell.angle_gamma   90.00
#
_symmetry.space_group_name_H-M   'P 1'
#
loop_
_entity.id
_entity.type
_entity.pdbx_description
1 polymer ?
#
loop_
_entity_poly.entity_id
_entity_poly.type
_entity_poly.pdbx_seq_one_letter_code
_entity_poly.pdbx_strand_id
1 'polypeptide(L)'
;MGRVVLRYTCMGNEEQHINTERSLMDPNSDTPISHTGNEYQQTDIFAWANNLVQYVDDLKITLYFFNKNRTLYRVKVIGEVMRQLRPLFLDEILEYILGGAENGLRVRTFEEAEKEDNVLQYTPAANVEKLTEILNWLKHQSQEIEEFNDADHDLKRIKGVIAHCSHKDFPASFYIIKSIPTSQIMKGHTAWMLKDGAFRPFDTQSGLKVP
;
A
#
# COMPACT_ATOMS: atom_id res chain seq x y z
N MET A 1 -11.81 18.16 7.29
CA MET A 1 -12.09 16.77 6.94
C MET A 1 -11.17 16.37 5.80
N GLY A 2 -10.06 15.71 6.11
CA GLY A 2 -9.17 15.18 5.09
C GLY A 2 -9.81 13.94 4.48
N ARG A 3 -10.02 13.92 3.17
CA ARG A 3 -10.39 12.70 2.45
C ARG A 3 -9.21 11.74 2.56
N VAL A 4 -9.31 10.72 3.40
CA VAL A 4 -8.43 9.56 3.35
C VAL A 4 -8.87 8.78 2.11
N VAL A 5 -8.21 9.03 0.98
CA VAL A 5 -8.39 8.21 -0.22
C VAL A 5 -7.60 6.94 0.04
N LEU A 6 -8.27 5.94 0.60
CA LEU A 6 -7.70 4.61 0.80
C LEU A 6 -7.54 3.95 -0.57
N ARG A 7 -6.34 4.10 -1.17
CA ARG A 7 -5.97 3.40 -2.40
C ARG A 7 -5.40 2.04 -2.00
N TYR A 8 -6.26 1.03 -1.99
CA TYR A 8 -5.83 -0.36 -1.87
C TYR A 8 -5.45 -0.90 -3.23
N THR A 9 -4.30 -1.53 -3.30
CA THR A 9 -3.99 -2.45 -4.38
C THR A 9 -3.56 -3.75 -3.74
N CYS A 10 -4.50 -4.69 -3.63
CA CYS A 10 -4.17 -6.09 -3.40
C CYS A 10 -3.85 -6.69 -4.77
N MET A 11 -2.60 -7.09 -4.98
CA MET A 11 -2.21 -7.92 -6.13
C MET A 11 -2.13 -9.35 -5.63
N GLY A 12 -3.19 -10.13 -5.87
CA GLY A 12 -3.14 -11.58 -5.73
C GLY A 12 -2.68 -12.23 -7.04
N ASN A 13 -1.69 -13.11 -6.92
CA ASN A 13 -1.23 -14.14 -7.88
C ASN A 13 -0.80 -13.72 -9.30
N GLU A 14 0.52 -13.62 -9.50
CA GLU A 14 1.19 -13.88 -10.77
C GLU A 14 2.33 -14.88 -10.55
N GLU A 15 1.98 -16.15 -10.29
CA GLU A 15 2.87 -17.28 -10.56
C GLU A 15 2.05 -18.38 -11.23
N GLN A 16 1.95 -18.30 -12.56
CA GLN A 16 1.64 -19.48 -13.37
C GLN A 16 2.83 -19.76 -14.28
N HIS A 17 3.40 -20.95 -14.05
CA HIS A 17 4.51 -21.54 -14.77
C HIS A 17 4.24 -21.58 -16.28
N ILE A 18 5.18 -21.07 -17.07
CA ILE A 18 5.17 -21.16 -18.54
C ILE A 18 5.72 -22.54 -18.93
N ASN A 19 4.82 -23.50 -19.07
CA ASN A 19 4.96 -24.77 -19.79
C ASN A 19 3.76 -24.73 -20.77
N THR A 20 3.81 -24.99 -22.08
CA THR A 20 4.57 -25.98 -22.83
C THR A 20 4.11 -25.90 -24.31
N GLU A 21 5.04 -26.24 -25.21
CA GLU A 21 4.87 -26.81 -26.57
C GLU A 21 4.18 -26.06 -27.73
N ARG A 22 4.94 -26.02 -28.84
CA ARG A 22 4.47 -26.07 -30.23
C ARG A 22 3.42 -27.18 -30.41
N SER A 23 2.26 -26.85 -30.98
CA SER A 23 1.56 -27.78 -31.88
C SER A 23 0.71 -27.02 -32.91
N LEU A 24 1.16 -27.20 -34.16
CA LEU A 24 0.54 -27.14 -35.48
C LEU A 24 -0.92 -26.64 -35.67
N MET A 25 -1.02 -25.74 -36.66
CA MET A 25 -2.16 -25.37 -37.52
C MET A 25 -3.35 -26.33 -37.58
N ASP A 26 -4.55 -25.77 -37.47
CA ASP A 26 -5.79 -26.35 -38.01
C ASP A 26 -6.31 -25.43 -39.14
N PRO A 27 -6.38 -25.87 -40.41
CA PRO A 27 -6.68 -24.99 -41.54
C PRO A 27 -8.18 -24.77 -41.81
N ASN A 28 -9.08 -25.06 -40.87
CA ASN A 28 -10.51 -24.89 -41.13
C ASN A 28 -11.35 -24.56 -39.88
N SER A 29 -11.29 -23.31 -39.44
CA SER A 29 -12.29 -22.75 -38.52
C SER A 29 -12.49 -21.26 -38.80
N ASP A 30 -13.59 -20.91 -39.47
CA ASP A 30 -14.11 -19.54 -39.59
C ASP A 30 -14.63 -19.05 -38.24
N THR A 31 -13.73 -18.86 -37.28
CA THR A 31 -14.03 -18.22 -36.00
C THR A 31 -12.91 -17.24 -35.71
N PRO A 32 -13.19 -15.94 -35.55
CA PRO A 32 -12.15 -14.99 -35.20
C PRO A 32 -11.57 -15.42 -33.86
N ILE A 33 -10.26 -15.72 -33.88
CA ILE A 33 -9.47 -16.01 -32.69
C ILE A 33 -9.60 -14.77 -31.80
N SER A 34 -10.44 -14.89 -30.78
CA SER A 34 -10.56 -13.87 -29.76
C SER A 34 -9.25 -13.89 -28.99
N HIS A 35 -8.43 -12.86 -29.17
CA HIS A 35 -7.23 -12.66 -28.36
C HIS A 35 -7.65 -12.76 -26.89
N THR A 36 -7.21 -13.81 -26.21
CA THR A 36 -7.37 -13.98 -24.77
C THR A 36 -6.59 -12.88 -24.07
N GLY A 37 -7.25 -11.74 -23.86
CA GLY A 37 -6.80 -10.70 -22.95
C GLY A 37 -6.74 -11.30 -21.55
N ASN A 38 -5.64 -11.05 -20.86
CA ASN A 38 -5.44 -11.45 -19.48
C ASN A 38 -6.59 -10.87 -18.62
N GLU A 39 -7.62 -11.67 -18.30
CA GLU A 39 -8.78 -11.22 -17.53
C GLU A 39 -8.30 -10.89 -16.10
N TYR A 40 -8.30 -9.61 -15.75
CA TYR A 40 -7.97 -9.16 -14.40
C TYR A 40 -8.97 -9.73 -13.40
N GLN A 41 -8.51 -10.58 -12.48
CA GLN A 41 -9.32 -11.06 -11.37
C GLN A 41 -9.32 -10.04 -10.23
N GLN A 42 -10.46 -9.40 -10.01
CA GLN A 42 -10.63 -8.49 -8.88
C GLN A 42 -10.45 -9.24 -7.56
N THR A 43 -9.67 -8.68 -6.64
CA THR A 43 -9.56 -9.22 -5.28
C THR A 43 -10.86 -9.02 -4.51
N ASP A 44 -11.36 -10.10 -3.91
CA ASP A 44 -12.42 -10.02 -2.91
C ASP A 44 -11.86 -9.39 -1.62
N ILE A 45 -12.10 -8.09 -1.46
CA ILE A 45 -11.55 -7.30 -0.36
C ILE A 45 -12.12 -7.71 1.01
N PHE A 46 -13.35 -8.24 1.06
CA PHE A 46 -13.97 -8.66 2.31
C PHE A 46 -13.40 -10.01 2.75
N ALA A 47 -13.26 -10.95 1.82
CA ALA A 47 -12.57 -12.20 2.08
C ALA A 47 -11.10 -11.96 2.46
N TRP A 48 -10.41 -11.06 1.76
CA TRP A 48 -9.06 -10.63 2.11
C TRP A 48 -8.97 -10.09 3.54
N ALA A 49 -9.85 -9.16 3.92
CA ALA A 49 -9.85 -8.57 5.24
C ALA A 49 -10.10 -9.61 6.33
N ASN A 50 -11.10 -10.48 6.15
CA ASN A 50 -11.41 -11.58 7.08
C ASN A 50 -10.23 -12.54 7.27
N ASN A 51 -9.57 -12.93 6.17
CA ASN A 51 -8.42 -13.83 6.23
C ASN A 51 -7.21 -13.18 6.90
N LEU A 52 -7.06 -11.86 6.78
CA LEU A 52 -5.95 -11.11 7.35
C LEU A 52 -6.05 -10.98 8.88
N VAL A 53 -7.25 -10.95 9.46
CA VAL A 53 -7.48 -10.72 10.90
C VAL A 53 -6.63 -11.62 11.80
N GLN A 54 -6.44 -12.88 11.44
CA GLN A 54 -5.65 -13.81 12.26
C GLN A 54 -4.14 -13.55 12.25
N TYR A 55 -3.63 -12.78 11.29
CA TYR A 55 -2.20 -12.52 11.09
C TYR A 55 -1.78 -11.11 11.53
N VAL A 56 -2.74 -10.23 11.87
CA VAL A 56 -2.49 -8.79 12.06
C VAL A 56 -1.46 -8.48 13.15
N ASP A 57 -1.41 -9.29 14.20
CA ASP A 57 -0.48 -9.14 15.32
C ASP A 57 0.98 -9.42 14.92
N ASP A 58 1.18 -10.31 13.93
CA ASP A 58 2.48 -10.85 13.55
C ASP A 58 2.95 -10.34 12.16
N LEU A 59 2.23 -9.40 11.55
CA LEU A 59 2.62 -8.82 10.26
C LEU A 59 3.96 -8.09 10.36
N LYS A 60 4.88 -8.44 9.47
CA LYS A 60 6.07 -7.65 9.22
C LYS A 60 5.71 -6.45 8.35
N ILE A 61 5.82 -5.25 8.91
CA ILE A 61 5.58 -3.98 8.21
C ILE A 61 6.91 -3.29 7.92
N THR A 62 7.21 -3.08 6.63
CA THR A 62 8.37 -2.30 6.18
C THR A 62 7.89 -1.01 5.54
N LEU A 63 8.45 0.13 5.95
CA LEU A 63 8.03 1.44 5.45
C LEU A 63 8.97 1.97 4.36
N TYR A 64 8.36 2.62 3.36
CA TYR A 64 9.06 3.35 2.32
C TYR A 64 8.44 4.73 2.11
N PHE A 65 9.26 5.76 1.98
CA PHE A 65 8.81 7.05 1.50
C PHE A 65 8.94 7.14 -0.02
N PHE A 66 8.07 7.93 -0.64
CA PHE A 66 8.22 8.32 -2.02
C PHE A 66 8.08 9.84 -2.19
N ASN A 67 8.85 10.41 -3.09
CA ASN A 67 8.78 11.83 -3.46
C ASN A 67 8.01 12.04 -4.79
N LYS A 68 7.92 13.29 -5.25
CA LYS A 68 7.25 13.63 -6.53
C LYS A 68 7.90 12.96 -7.75
N ASN A 69 9.21 12.71 -7.68
CA ASN A 69 10.02 12.10 -8.74
C ASN A 69 10.02 10.57 -8.67
N ARG A 70 9.19 9.97 -7.80
CA ARG A 70 9.05 8.52 -7.63
C ARG A 70 10.31 7.84 -7.08
N THR A 71 11.23 8.60 -6.51
CA THR A 71 12.35 8.05 -5.75
C THR A 71 11.81 7.46 -4.46
N LEU A 72 12.20 6.20 -4.18
CA LEU A 72 11.85 5.49 -2.97
C LEU A 72 12.98 5.60 -1.96
N TYR A 73 12.61 5.70 -0.68
CA TYR A 73 13.55 5.66 0.43
C TYR A 73 13.03 4.70 1.49
N ARG A 74 13.84 3.74 1.92
CA ARG A 74 13.53 2.84 3.03
C ARG A 74 13.54 3.63 4.33
N VAL A 75 12.49 3.47 5.13
CA VAL A 75 12.36 4.18 6.40
C VAL A 75 12.80 3.28 7.54
N LYS A 76 13.78 3.73 8.31
CA LYS A 76 14.20 3.06 9.53
C LYS A 76 13.28 3.45 10.68
N VAL A 77 12.59 2.46 11.23
CA VAL A 77 11.65 2.60 12.35
C VAL A 77 12.16 1.77 13.52
N ILE A 78 12.14 2.33 14.73
CA ILE A 78 12.65 1.67 15.94
C ILE A 78 11.74 1.90 17.14
N GLY A 79 11.82 0.99 18.11
CA GLY A 79 11.15 1.12 19.39
C GLY A 79 9.62 1.14 19.26
N GLU A 80 8.98 2.06 19.99
CA GLU A 80 7.53 2.14 20.11
C GLU A 80 6.80 2.52 18.81
N VAL A 81 7.48 3.16 17.85
CA VAL A 81 6.90 3.45 16.52
C VAL A 81 6.46 2.18 15.82
N MET A 82 7.20 1.07 15.98
CA MET A 82 6.82 -0.23 15.42
C MET A 82 5.45 -0.69 15.89
N ARG A 83 5.11 -0.44 17.17
CA ARG A 83 3.81 -0.79 17.76
C ARG A 83 2.68 0.09 17.23
N GLN A 84 3.00 1.30 16.78
CA GLN A 84 2.03 2.25 16.21
C GLN A 84 1.74 1.98 14.73
N LEU A 85 2.59 1.22 14.02
CA LEU A 85 2.40 0.96 12.59
C LEU A 85 1.10 0.24 12.29
N ARG A 86 0.76 -0.79 13.08
CA ARG A 86 -0.47 -1.55 12.86
C ARG A 86 -1.72 -0.67 13.05
N PRO A 87 -1.93 0.03 14.20
CA PRO A 87 -3.09 0.91 14.34
C PRO A 87 -3.15 1.99 13.25
N LEU A 88 -1.99 2.54 12.88
CA LEU A 88 -1.92 3.62 11.90
C LEU A 88 -2.21 3.14 10.47
N PHE A 89 -1.79 1.95 10.08
CA PHE A 89 -1.91 1.48 8.69
C PHE A 89 -2.98 0.42 8.48
N LEU A 90 -3.30 -0.39 9.47
CA LEU A 90 -4.07 -1.61 9.27
C LEU A 90 -5.41 -1.60 10.01
N ASP A 91 -5.45 -1.17 11.27
CA ASP A 91 -6.68 -1.27 12.05
C ASP A 91 -7.78 -0.36 11.47
N GLU A 92 -7.45 0.87 11.06
CA GLU A 92 -8.39 1.79 10.36
C GLU A 92 -8.98 1.16 9.09
N ILE A 93 -8.17 0.38 8.39
CA ILE A 93 -8.50 -0.23 7.10
C ILE A 93 -9.44 -1.41 7.30
N LEU A 94 -9.10 -2.29 8.26
CA LEU A 94 -9.90 -3.44 8.61
C LEU A 94 -11.23 -3.03 9.23
N GLU A 95 -11.23 -2.02 10.11
CA GLU A 95 -12.46 -1.47 10.68
C GLU A 95 -13.37 -0.92 9.58
N TYR A 96 -12.82 -0.15 8.64
CA TYR A 96 -13.60 0.39 7.51
C TYR A 96 -14.20 -0.72 6.62
N ILE A 97 -13.42 -1.75 6.28
CA ILE A 97 -13.88 -2.82 5.38
C ILE A 97 -14.86 -3.76 6.09
N LEU A 98 -14.50 -4.27 7.27
CA LEU A 98 -15.30 -5.26 8.01
C LEU A 98 -16.56 -4.60 8.59
N GLY A 99 -16.42 -3.44 9.23
CA GLY A 99 -17.57 -2.67 9.71
C GLY A 99 -18.43 -2.16 8.56
N GLY A 100 -17.82 -1.78 7.44
CA GLY A 100 -18.55 -1.42 6.23
C GLY A 100 -19.36 -2.59 5.67
N ALA A 101 -18.83 -3.81 5.68
CA ALA A 101 -19.53 -4.99 5.17
C ALA A 101 -20.89 -5.21 5.84
N GLU A 102 -20.97 -5.04 7.17
CA GLU A 102 -22.21 -5.14 7.94
C GLU A 102 -23.21 -4.03 7.59
N ASN A 103 -22.70 -2.88 7.16
CA ASN A 103 -23.48 -1.70 6.81
C ASN A 103 -23.77 -1.60 5.30
N GLY A 104 -23.50 -2.64 4.51
CA GLY A 104 -23.79 -2.66 3.08
C GLY A 104 -22.76 -1.96 2.20
N LEU A 105 -21.50 -1.86 2.64
CA LEU A 105 -20.39 -1.33 1.84
C LEU A 105 -20.29 -2.10 0.51
N ARG A 106 -20.21 -1.36 -0.59
CA ARG A 106 -20.11 -1.95 -1.94
C ARG A 106 -18.77 -1.61 -2.55
N VAL A 107 -18.25 -2.49 -3.40
CA VAL A 107 -17.00 -2.26 -4.14
C VAL A 107 -17.35 -1.85 -5.57
N ARG A 108 -16.84 -0.71 -6.02
CA ARG A 108 -17.10 -0.15 -7.36
C ARG A 108 -15.83 0.38 -8.00
N THR A 109 -15.79 0.39 -9.33
CA THR A 109 -14.67 0.99 -10.05
C THR A 109 -14.61 2.49 -9.77
N PHE A 110 -13.40 3.05 -9.82
CA PHE A 110 -13.18 4.47 -9.62
C PHE A 110 -14.01 5.33 -10.59
N GLU A 111 -14.17 4.85 -11.82
CA GLU A 111 -14.92 5.50 -12.90
C GLU A 111 -16.43 5.53 -12.66
N GLU A 112 -16.98 4.51 -11.99
CA GLU A 112 -18.42 4.38 -11.72
C GLU A 112 -18.84 5.05 -10.40
N ALA A 113 -17.92 5.20 -9.46
CA ALA A 113 -18.22 5.52 -8.07
C ALA A 113 -18.27 7.02 -7.73
N GLU A 114 -18.40 7.92 -8.70
CA GLU A 114 -18.46 9.35 -8.40
C GLU A 114 -19.72 9.70 -7.60
N LYS A 115 -19.53 9.95 -6.29
CA LYS A 115 -20.51 10.49 -5.32
C LYS A 115 -21.52 9.48 -4.76
N GLU A 116 -21.24 8.18 -4.81
CA GLU A 116 -22.02 7.20 -4.06
C GLU A 116 -21.55 7.12 -2.59
N ASP A 117 -22.50 7.15 -1.66
CA ASP A 117 -22.23 6.89 -0.25
C ASP A 117 -22.02 5.39 -0.03
N ASN A 118 -21.19 5.04 0.96
CA ASN A 118 -20.93 3.66 1.36
C ASN A 118 -20.38 2.77 0.23
N VAL A 119 -19.46 3.33 -0.55
CA VAL A 119 -18.76 2.64 -1.63
C VAL A 119 -17.25 2.70 -1.42
N LEU A 120 -16.60 1.54 -1.45
CA LEU A 120 -15.15 1.41 -1.59
C LEU A 120 -14.79 1.41 -3.07
N GLN A 121 -14.00 2.39 -3.48
CA GLN A 121 -13.55 2.55 -4.85
C GLN A 121 -12.34 1.66 -5.12
N TYR A 122 -12.29 1.02 -6.30
CA TYR A 122 -11.15 0.24 -6.76
C TYR A 122 -10.73 0.63 -8.18
N THR A 123 -9.46 0.42 -8.50
CA THR A 123 -8.96 0.45 -9.88
C THR A 123 -7.77 -0.51 -9.97
N PRO A 124 -7.62 -1.29 -11.05
CA PRO A 124 -6.43 -2.13 -11.26
C PRO A 124 -5.15 -1.31 -11.17
N ALA A 125 -4.10 -1.87 -10.56
CA ALA A 125 -2.80 -1.18 -10.45
C ALA A 125 -2.24 -0.77 -11.81
N ALA A 126 -2.44 -1.63 -12.81
CA ALA A 126 -2.02 -1.42 -14.19
C ALA A 126 -2.60 -0.13 -14.82
N ASN A 127 -3.74 0.36 -14.33
CA ASN A 127 -4.37 1.59 -14.79
C ASN A 127 -3.72 2.85 -14.17
N VAL A 128 -2.80 2.68 -13.22
CA VAL A 128 -2.12 3.76 -12.52
C VAL A 128 -0.62 3.67 -12.78
N GLU A 129 -0.17 4.24 -13.91
CA GLU A 129 1.23 4.20 -14.37
C GLU A 129 2.26 4.47 -13.25
N LYS A 130 2.07 5.55 -12.51
CA LYS A 130 2.97 5.95 -11.41
C LYS A 130 3.05 4.90 -10.29
N LEU A 131 1.93 4.22 -10.03
CA LEU A 131 1.88 3.15 -9.03
C LEU A 131 2.60 1.91 -9.56
N THR A 132 2.38 1.54 -10.82
CA THR A 132 3.06 0.42 -11.48
C THR A 132 4.58 0.57 -11.42
N GLU A 133 5.12 1.76 -11.72
CA GLU A 133 6.55 2.03 -11.58
C GLU A 133 7.05 1.78 -10.15
N ILE A 134 6.38 2.37 -9.16
CA ILE A 134 6.74 2.22 -7.74
C ILE A 134 6.69 0.75 -7.30
N LEU A 135 5.64 0.02 -7.67
CA LEU A 135 5.48 -1.39 -7.32
C LEU A 135 6.56 -2.26 -7.98
N ASN A 136 6.96 -1.95 -9.22
CA ASN A 136 8.02 -2.69 -9.89
C ASN A 136 9.37 -2.52 -9.17
N TRP A 137 9.71 -1.31 -8.73
CA TRP A 137 10.89 -1.07 -7.90
C TRP A 137 10.83 -1.83 -6.58
N LEU A 138 9.69 -1.80 -5.88
CA LEU A 138 9.50 -2.50 -4.62
C LEU A 138 9.59 -4.03 -4.77
N LYS A 139 9.11 -4.59 -5.88
CA LYS A 139 9.16 -6.04 -6.13
C LYS A 139 10.56 -6.53 -6.50
N HIS A 140 11.24 -5.84 -7.40
CA HIS A 140 12.46 -6.39 -8.03
C HIS A 140 13.76 -5.77 -7.53
N GLN A 141 13.69 -4.57 -6.95
CA GLN A 141 14.88 -3.76 -6.63
C GLN A 141 14.85 -3.24 -5.18
N SER A 142 14.09 -3.88 -4.28
CA SER A 142 13.93 -3.39 -2.91
C SER A 142 15.24 -3.30 -2.11
N GLN A 143 16.27 -4.07 -2.49
CA GLN A 143 17.59 -4.05 -1.87
C GLN A 143 18.42 -2.83 -2.30
N GLU A 144 18.15 -2.28 -3.48
CA GLU A 144 18.81 -1.08 -4.02
C GLU A 144 18.20 0.21 -3.47
N ILE A 145 17.06 0.11 -2.77
CA ILE A 145 16.39 1.26 -2.16
C ILE A 145 17.19 1.72 -0.94
N GLU A 146 17.77 2.90 -1.10
CA GLU A 146 18.49 3.70 -0.11
C GLU A 146 17.68 3.97 1.17
N GLU A 147 18.36 4.06 2.32
CA GLU A 147 17.75 4.49 3.58
C GLU A 147 17.52 6.00 3.62
N PHE A 148 16.34 6.43 4.08
CA PHE A 148 16.06 7.83 4.28
C PHE A 148 16.92 8.41 5.42
N ASN A 149 17.62 9.52 5.15
CA ASN A 149 18.32 10.31 6.15
C ASN A 149 18.01 11.81 5.95
N ASP A 150 18.01 12.60 7.02
CA ASP A 150 17.68 14.03 6.98
C ASP A 150 18.83 14.94 6.53
N ALA A 151 20.05 14.43 6.50
CA ALA A 151 21.22 15.17 6.01
C ALA A 151 21.17 15.36 4.49
N ASP A 152 20.80 14.29 3.77
CA ASP A 152 20.78 14.22 2.32
C ASP A 152 19.36 14.38 1.76
N HIS A 153 18.33 14.00 2.52
CA HIS A 153 16.94 13.96 2.04
C HIS A 153 16.02 14.92 2.77
N ASP A 154 15.37 15.79 2.01
CA ASP A 154 14.41 16.75 2.54
C ASP A 154 13.03 16.10 2.73
N LEU A 155 12.61 15.93 3.98
CA LEU A 155 11.30 15.39 4.36
C LEU A 155 10.13 16.19 3.74
N LYS A 156 10.30 17.49 3.46
CA LYS A 156 9.26 18.32 2.80
C LYS A 156 8.99 17.89 1.36
N ARG A 157 9.93 17.18 0.73
CA ARG A 157 9.78 16.65 -0.64
C ARG A 157 9.03 15.32 -0.68
N ILE A 158 8.88 14.65 0.45
CA ILE A 158 8.12 13.41 0.56
C ILE A 158 6.62 13.69 0.32
N LYS A 159 5.99 12.80 -0.43
CA LYS A 159 4.57 12.89 -0.82
C LYS A 159 3.71 11.84 -0.15
N GLY A 160 4.31 10.75 0.28
CA GLY A 160 3.59 9.71 0.99
C GLY A 160 4.51 8.64 1.52
N VAL A 161 3.87 7.69 2.18
CA VAL A 161 4.47 6.51 2.78
C VAL A 161 3.76 5.27 2.27
N ILE A 162 4.54 4.23 2.04
CA ILE A 162 4.11 2.91 1.62
C ILE A 162 4.48 1.96 2.75
N ALA A 163 3.48 1.25 3.28
CA ALA A 163 3.68 0.12 4.17
C ALA A 163 3.62 -1.17 3.34
N HIS A 164 4.74 -1.88 3.26
CA HIS A 164 4.80 -3.24 2.73
C HIS A 164 4.55 -4.22 3.87
N CYS A 165 3.44 -4.93 3.79
CA CYS A 165 2.98 -5.87 4.80
C CYS A 165 3.20 -7.30 4.30
N SER A 166 3.86 -8.12 5.10
CA SER A 166 4.15 -9.51 4.77
C SER A 166 4.03 -10.39 6.02
N HIS A 167 3.59 -11.63 5.82
CA HIS A 167 3.58 -12.67 6.85
C HIS A 167 3.98 -13.99 6.20
N LYS A 168 4.73 -14.83 6.92
CA LYS A 168 5.26 -16.10 6.39
C LYS A 168 4.16 -17.09 5.97
N ASP A 169 3.03 -17.08 6.67
CA ASP A 169 1.90 -17.98 6.46
C ASP A 169 0.76 -17.30 5.68
N PHE A 170 0.95 -16.06 5.25
CA PHE A 170 -0.02 -15.36 4.42
C PHE A 170 0.44 -15.38 2.96
N PRO A 171 -0.36 -15.90 2.02
CA PRO A 171 0.11 -16.29 0.70
C PRO A 171 0.64 -15.13 -0.15
N ALA A 172 0.20 -13.89 0.09
CA ALA A 172 0.61 -12.74 -0.70
C ALA A 172 0.92 -11.52 0.17
N SER A 173 2.11 -10.94 0.00
CA SER A 173 2.39 -9.62 0.59
C SER A 173 1.55 -8.53 -0.07
N PHE A 174 1.21 -7.47 0.65
CA PHE A 174 0.41 -6.37 0.14
C PHE A 174 0.99 -5.01 0.53
N TYR A 175 0.51 -3.95 -0.12
CA TYR A 175 0.98 -2.59 0.09
C TYR A 175 -0.18 -1.69 0.49
N ILE A 176 0.06 -0.83 1.49
CA ILE A 176 -0.84 0.24 1.89
C ILE A 176 -0.13 1.56 1.66
N ILE A 177 -0.77 2.46 0.91
CA ILE A 177 -0.18 3.75 0.55
C ILE A 177 -0.99 4.87 1.18
N LYS A 178 -0.34 5.71 1.98
CA LYS A 178 -0.93 6.92 2.56
C LYS A 178 -0.20 8.15 2.05
N SER A 179 -0.97 9.17 1.65
CA SER A 179 -0.39 10.48 1.36
C SER A 179 0.02 11.15 2.67
N ILE A 180 1.15 11.85 2.64
CA ILE A 180 1.59 12.67 3.76
C ILE A 180 1.35 14.14 3.37
N PRO A 181 0.35 14.80 3.97
CA PRO A 181 0.19 16.23 3.78
C PRO A 181 1.41 16.95 4.35
N THR A 182 1.98 17.88 3.58
CA THR A 182 3.18 18.65 3.99
C THR A 182 2.97 19.41 5.32
N SER A 183 1.72 19.71 5.69
CA SER A 183 1.34 20.35 6.95
C SER A 183 1.37 19.44 8.18
N GLN A 184 1.36 18.11 8.00
CA GLN A 184 1.26 17.13 9.10
C GLN A 184 2.62 16.63 9.60
N ILE A 185 3.72 17.09 9.00
CA ILE A 185 5.09 16.68 9.36
C ILE A 185 5.50 17.14 10.78
N MET A 186 4.68 17.94 11.49
CA MET A 186 5.11 18.58 12.75
C MET A 186 4.05 18.69 13.87
N LYS A 187 2.84 18.14 13.78
CA LYS A 187 1.80 18.38 14.81
C LYS A 187 0.89 17.17 15.08
N GLY A 188 0.94 16.64 16.31
CA GLY A 188 -0.03 15.67 16.83
C GLY A 188 0.55 14.66 17.82
N HIS A 189 -0.31 13.99 18.60
CA HIS A 189 0.07 12.88 19.50
C HIS A 189 0.58 11.63 18.74
N THR A 190 0.39 11.57 17.43
CA THR A 190 0.94 10.58 16.49
C THR A 190 2.11 11.13 15.65
N ALA A 191 2.71 12.25 16.07
CA ALA A 191 3.88 12.78 15.39
C ALA A 191 5.08 11.86 15.63
N TRP A 192 5.79 11.54 14.55
CA TRP A 192 7.08 10.87 14.62
C TRP A 192 8.19 11.90 14.46
N MET A 193 9.22 11.77 15.28
CA MET A 193 10.43 12.58 15.19
C MET A 193 11.53 11.75 14.54
N LEU A 194 12.21 12.33 13.55
CA LEU A 194 13.41 11.74 12.99
C LEU A 194 14.59 12.10 13.87
N LYS A 195 15.30 11.10 14.38
CA LYS A 195 16.50 11.27 15.20
C LYS A 195 17.49 10.15 14.89
N ASP A 196 18.72 10.53 14.57
CA ASP A 196 19.81 9.60 14.20
C ASP A 196 19.43 8.66 13.04
N GLY A 197 18.75 9.21 12.01
CA GLY A 197 18.32 8.44 10.84
C GLY A 197 17.19 7.43 11.09
N ALA A 198 16.55 7.46 12.27
CA ALA A 198 15.40 6.60 12.58
C ALA A 198 14.21 7.39 13.14
N PHE A 199 13.00 6.98 12.77
CA PHE A 199 11.77 7.56 13.30
C PHE A 199 11.45 7.00 14.69
N ARG A 200 11.17 7.90 15.63
CA ARG A 200 10.81 7.62 17.03
C ARG A 200 9.52 8.38 17.41
N PRO A 201 8.82 8.00 18.49
CA PRO A 201 7.68 8.78 18.95
C PRO A 201 8.13 10.19 19.34
N PHE A 202 7.27 11.19 19.13
CA PHE A 202 7.54 12.55 19.57
C PHE A 202 7.56 12.62 21.10
N ASP A 203 8.72 12.94 21.67
CA ASP A 203 8.89 13.13 23.13
C ASP A 203 8.78 14.61 23.49
N THR A 204 7.77 14.97 24.28
CA THR A 204 7.55 16.33 24.78
C THR A 204 8.52 16.71 25.91
N GLN A 205 9.26 15.77 26.51
CA GLN A 205 10.12 16.03 27.66
C GLN A 205 11.45 16.73 27.33
N SER A 206 11.81 16.86 26.05
CA SER A 206 13.00 17.64 25.61
C SER A 206 12.67 19.03 25.06
N GLY A 207 11.42 19.48 25.17
CA GLY A 207 11.01 20.83 24.75
C GLY A 207 11.26 21.87 25.85
N LEU A 208 12.42 22.53 25.86
CA LEU A 208 12.63 23.72 26.68
C LEU A 208 11.69 24.83 26.19
N LYS A 209 10.60 25.07 26.93
CA LYS A 209 9.79 26.28 26.77
C LYS A 209 10.55 27.43 27.44
N VAL A 210 11.39 28.13 26.67
CA VAL A 210 11.92 29.42 27.10
C VAL A 210 10.76 30.44 27.03
N PRO A 211 10.54 31.26 28.08
CA PRO A 211 9.42 32.21 28.15
C PRO A 211 9.35 33.18 26.98
#